data_AF-A0AAD6BYP2-F1
#
_entry.id   AF-A0AAD6BYP2-F1
#
_cell.length_a   1.000
_cell.length_b   1.000
_cell.length_c   1.000
_cell.angle_alpha   90.00
_cell.angle_beta   90.00
_cell.angle_gamma   90.00
#
_symmetry.space_group_name_H-M   'P 1'
#
loop_
_entity.id
_entity.type
_entity.pdbx_description
1 polymer ?
#
loop_
_entity_poly.entity_id
_entity_poly.type
_entity_poly.pdbx_seq_one_letter_code
_entity_poly.pdbx_strand_id
1 'polypeptide(L)'
;MPLPVNADKELLDELPKEGEREEIQVPSSDGGIEVTEAQFLPAAEWLRRAQNGEIILFPPQFLLLHLVSGFLDKDPRSGIPVEEMEKRRAGLVEFVHSGSPPWTHKCISPHMMKVMDDGRTVLGLHDPGFELKGSDRRGESEYVVVVRFTKGTVKEVNVAWKKDIFKEGRGERSNL
;
A
#
# COMPACT_ATOMS: atom_id res chain seq x y z
N MET A 1 -9.68 -5.52 -19.89
CA MET A 1 -8.95 -4.23 -19.93
C MET A 1 -8.63 -3.91 -21.38
N PRO A 2 -8.71 -2.66 -21.84
CA PRO A 2 -8.18 -2.31 -23.16
C PRO A 2 -6.66 -2.46 -23.13
N LEU A 3 -6.10 -3.04 -24.19
CA LEU A 3 -4.66 -3.24 -24.33
C LEU A 3 -3.96 -1.91 -24.68
N PRO A 4 -2.72 -1.70 -24.21
CA PRO A 4 -1.98 -0.48 -24.52
C PRO A 4 -1.63 -0.40 -26.02
N VAL A 5 -1.75 0.80 -26.57
CA VAL A 5 -1.62 1.10 -28.01
C VAL A 5 -0.16 0.94 -28.53
N ASN A 6 0.80 0.79 -27.61
CA ASN A 6 2.23 0.56 -27.89
C ASN A 6 2.72 -0.76 -27.29
N ALA A 7 1.92 -1.82 -27.37
CA ALA A 7 2.42 -3.15 -27.09
C ALA A 7 3.35 -3.59 -28.24
N ASP A 8 4.52 -4.15 -27.91
CA ASP A 8 5.41 -4.78 -28.89
C ASP A 8 4.61 -5.81 -29.70
N LYS A 9 4.83 -5.86 -31.01
CA LYS A 9 4.12 -6.81 -31.89
C LYS A 9 4.26 -8.26 -31.42
N GLU A 10 5.41 -8.60 -30.82
CA GLU A 10 5.66 -9.93 -30.24
C GLU A 10 4.77 -10.20 -29.01
N LEU A 11 4.53 -9.19 -28.16
CA LEU A 11 3.61 -9.27 -27.02
C LEU A 11 2.14 -9.29 -27.44
N LEU A 12 1.81 -8.67 -28.57
CA LEU A 12 0.46 -8.70 -29.14
C LEU A 12 0.10 -10.05 -29.76
N ASP A 13 1.09 -10.76 -30.32
CA ASP A 13 0.93 -12.12 -30.85
C ASP A 13 0.81 -13.19 -29.75
N GLU A 14 1.20 -12.88 -28.51
CA GLU A 14 1.00 -13.71 -27.32
C GLU A 14 -0.39 -13.52 -26.68
N LEU A 15 -1.16 -12.52 -27.11
CA LEU A 15 -2.50 -12.30 -26.59
C LEU A 15 -3.51 -13.27 -27.23
N PRO A 16 -4.41 -13.85 -26.43
CA PRO A 16 -5.41 -14.78 -26.94
C PRO A 16 -6.27 -14.11 -28.01
N LYS A 17 -6.47 -14.81 -29.13
CA LYS A 17 -7.28 -14.30 -30.24
C LYS A 17 -8.73 -14.10 -29.78
N GLU A 18 -9.45 -13.19 -30.42
CA GLU A 18 -10.84 -12.87 -30.06
C GLU A 18 -11.71 -14.16 -30.04
N GLY A 19 -12.05 -14.62 -28.83
CA GLY A 19 -12.77 -15.89 -28.59
C GLY A 19 -12.01 -16.93 -27.75
N GLU A 20 -10.70 -16.77 -27.54
CA GLU A 20 -9.90 -17.57 -26.60
C GLU A 20 -10.07 -17.01 -25.19
N ARG A 21 -10.60 -17.83 -24.28
CA ARG A 21 -10.69 -17.47 -22.86
C ARG A 21 -9.29 -17.56 -22.26
N GLU A 22 -8.79 -16.46 -21.69
CA GLU A 22 -7.76 -16.57 -20.66
C GLU A 22 -8.33 -17.45 -19.54
N GLU A 23 -7.85 -18.68 -19.43
CA GLU A 23 -8.05 -19.47 -18.22
C GLU A 23 -7.21 -18.82 -17.13
N ILE A 24 -7.78 -17.80 -16.48
CA ILE A 24 -7.29 -17.32 -15.20
C ILE A 24 -7.38 -18.53 -14.28
N GLN A 25 -6.24 -19.19 -14.00
CA GLN A 25 -6.18 -20.23 -12.98
C GLN A 25 -6.54 -19.58 -11.65
N VAL A 26 -7.80 -19.70 -11.27
CA VAL A 26 -8.26 -19.32 -9.95
C VAL A 26 -7.59 -20.31 -8.98
N PRO A 27 -6.75 -19.86 -8.05
CA PRO A 27 -6.16 -20.73 -7.04
C PRO A 27 -7.28 -21.51 -6.37
N SER A 28 -7.21 -22.83 -6.49
CA SER A 28 -8.22 -23.73 -5.92
C SER A 28 -7.75 -24.13 -4.53
N SER A 29 -8.57 -23.91 -3.50
CA SER A 29 -8.23 -24.34 -2.15
C SER A 29 -8.20 -25.87 -2.07
N ASP A 30 -7.42 -26.40 -1.13
CA ASP A 30 -7.22 -27.82 -0.85
C ASP A 30 -8.44 -28.51 -0.19
N GLY A 31 -9.66 -28.09 -0.53
CA GLY A 31 -10.89 -28.61 0.07
C GLY A 31 -11.28 -27.93 1.38
N GLY A 32 -10.83 -26.69 1.60
CA GLY A 32 -11.27 -25.84 2.71
C GLY A 32 -10.40 -25.90 3.97
N ILE A 33 -9.18 -26.42 3.89
CA ILE A 33 -8.21 -26.40 4.99
C ILE A 33 -7.41 -25.08 4.94
N GLU A 34 -7.10 -24.60 3.74
CA GLU A 34 -6.53 -23.28 3.49
C GLU A 34 -7.58 -22.28 2.98
N VAL A 35 -7.69 -21.12 3.62
CA VAL A 35 -8.49 -19.98 3.15
C VAL A 35 -7.64 -19.13 2.20
N THR A 36 -7.20 -19.73 1.09
CA THR A 36 -6.38 -19.03 0.07
C THR A 36 -7.20 -18.83 -1.19
N GLU A 37 -8.16 -17.90 -1.14
CA GLU A 37 -8.84 -17.38 -2.33
C GLU A 37 -8.07 -16.15 -2.85
N ALA A 38 -7.63 -16.18 -4.11
CA ALA A 38 -7.04 -14.99 -4.72
C ALA A 38 -8.12 -14.14 -5.40
N GLN A 39 -8.28 -12.92 -4.91
CA GLN A 39 -9.16 -11.91 -5.52
C GLN A 39 -8.32 -10.82 -6.16
N PHE A 40 -8.76 -10.27 -7.29
CA PHE A 40 -8.14 -9.13 -7.94
C PHE A 40 -9.00 -7.90 -7.70
N LEU A 41 -8.60 -7.10 -6.71
CA LEU A 41 -9.33 -5.90 -6.30
C LEU A 41 -8.42 -4.66 -6.36
N PRO A 42 -8.99 -3.46 -6.59
CA PRO A 42 -8.26 -2.20 -6.49
C PRO A 42 -7.56 -2.05 -5.13
N ALA A 43 -6.46 -1.31 -5.06
CA ALA A 43 -5.73 -1.11 -3.80
C ALA A 43 -6.62 -0.45 -2.74
N ALA A 44 -7.43 0.52 -3.14
CA ALA A 44 -8.42 1.20 -2.29
C ALA A 44 -9.46 0.24 -1.68
N GLU A 45 -9.81 -0.84 -2.37
CA GLU A 45 -10.73 -1.86 -1.87
C GLU A 45 -10.08 -2.65 -0.72
N TRP A 46 -8.85 -3.13 -0.92
CA TRP A 46 -8.09 -3.82 0.13
C TRP A 46 -7.87 -2.95 1.37
N LEU A 47 -7.57 -1.66 1.17
CA LEU A 47 -7.44 -0.70 2.27
C LEU A 47 -8.75 -0.57 3.07
N ARG A 48 -9.89 -0.44 2.38
CA ARG A 48 -11.20 -0.33 3.04
C ARG A 48 -11.50 -1.57 3.87
N ARG A 49 -11.29 -2.77 3.30
CA ARG A 49 -11.51 -4.04 4.01
C ARG A 49 -10.64 -4.14 5.27
N ALA A 50 -9.37 -3.72 5.19
CA ALA A 50 -8.48 -3.71 6.34
C ALA A 50 -8.89 -2.67 7.41
N GLN A 51 -9.35 -1.49 7.00
CA GLN A 51 -9.87 -0.46 7.91
C GLN A 51 -11.13 -0.94 8.66
N ASN A 52 -12.00 -1.68 7.98
CA ASN A 52 -13.19 -2.29 8.55
C ASN A 52 -12.89 -3.54 9.40
N GLY A 53 -11.65 -4.03 9.40
CA GLY A 53 -11.25 -5.25 10.11
C GLY A 53 -11.78 -6.54 9.47
N GLU A 54 -12.13 -6.50 8.18
CA GLU A 54 -12.56 -7.67 7.40
C GLU A 54 -11.36 -8.54 7.00
N ILE A 55 -10.19 -7.92 6.84
CA ILE A 55 -8.91 -8.58 6.56
C ILE A 55 -7.81 -7.97 7.43
N ILE A 56 -6.67 -8.66 7.51
CA ILE A 56 -5.46 -8.15 8.15
C ILE A 56 -4.48 -7.72 7.06
N LEU A 57 -4.08 -6.46 7.08
CA LEU A 57 -2.90 -5.96 6.38
C LEU A 57 -1.87 -5.51 7.41
N PHE A 58 -0.66 -6.05 7.32
CA PHE A 58 0.44 -5.58 8.14
C PHE A 58 0.87 -4.16 7.73
N PRO A 59 1.45 -3.37 8.65
CA PRO A 59 1.75 -1.96 8.38
C PRO A 59 2.50 -1.67 7.07
N PRO A 60 3.53 -2.45 6.67
CA PRO A 60 4.20 -2.22 5.39
C PRO A 60 3.28 -2.46 4.19
N GLN A 61 2.45 -3.51 4.23
CA GLN A 61 1.50 -3.84 3.16
C GLN A 61 0.44 -2.74 3.00
N PHE A 62 -0.10 -2.26 4.13
CA PHE A 62 -1.11 -1.19 4.13
C PHE A 62 -0.53 0.11 3.56
N LEU A 63 0.69 0.49 3.95
CA LEU A 63 1.36 1.68 3.41
C LEU A 63 1.53 1.60 1.88
N LEU A 64 2.05 0.47 1.38
CA LEU A 64 2.31 0.31 -0.05
C LEU A 64 1.01 0.41 -0.87
N LEU A 65 -0.06 -0.24 -0.42
CA LEU A 65 -1.37 -0.13 -1.07
C LEU A 65 -1.95 1.28 -0.96
N HIS A 66 -1.76 1.98 0.16
CA HIS A 66 -2.17 3.38 0.31
C HIS A 66 -1.52 4.26 -0.75
N LEU A 67 -0.20 4.16 -0.92
CA LEU A 67 0.54 4.93 -1.92
C LEU A 67 0.06 4.61 -3.34
N VAL A 68 -0.05 3.32 -3.69
CA VAL A 68 -0.51 2.86 -5.01
C VAL A 68 -1.93 3.36 -5.32
N SER A 69 -2.84 3.27 -4.34
CA SER A 69 -4.23 3.74 -4.49
C SER A 69 -4.29 5.23 -4.83
N GLY A 70 -3.37 6.02 -4.27
CA GLY A 70 -3.22 7.44 -4.54
C GLY A 70 -2.86 7.76 -5.98
N PHE A 71 -2.39 6.80 -6.78
CA PHE A 71 -2.14 6.95 -8.22
C PHE A 71 -3.22 6.28 -9.07
N LEU A 72 -3.51 5.01 -8.80
CA LEU A 72 -4.30 4.17 -9.69
C LEU A 72 -5.81 4.28 -9.43
N ASP A 73 -6.23 4.50 -8.19
CA ASP A 73 -7.63 4.46 -7.77
C ASP A 73 -8.27 5.86 -7.63
N LYS A 74 -7.66 6.86 -8.28
CA LYS A 74 -8.20 8.24 -8.35
C LYS A 74 -9.54 8.27 -9.07
N ASP A 75 -10.42 9.17 -8.64
CA ASP A 75 -11.68 9.42 -9.34
C ASP A 75 -11.46 10.25 -10.62
N PRO A 76 -12.19 9.95 -11.72
CA PRO A 76 -13.07 8.80 -11.88
C PRO A 76 -12.27 7.48 -12.04
N ARG A 77 -12.80 6.38 -11.47
CA ARG A 77 -12.17 5.05 -11.52
C ARG A 77 -12.52 4.23 -12.75
N SER A 78 -13.70 4.45 -13.32
CA SER A 78 -14.21 3.75 -14.50
C SER A 78 -14.49 4.75 -15.63
N GLY A 79 -14.50 4.26 -16.87
CA GLY A 79 -14.73 5.11 -18.04
C GLY A 79 -13.59 6.10 -18.31
N ILE A 80 -12.40 5.89 -17.74
CA ILE A 80 -11.22 6.69 -18.03
C ILE A 80 -10.59 6.28 -19.37
N PRO A 81 -10.14 7.25 -20.20
CA PRO A 81 -9.38 6.95 -21.41
C PRO A 81 -8.11 6.16 -21.10
N VAL A 82 -7.66 5.37 -22.08
CA VAL A 82 -6.44 4.56 -21.95
C VAL A 82 -5.22 5.44 -21.67
N GLU A 83 -5.16 6.61 -22.29
CA GLU A 83 -4.08 7.58 -22.12
C GLU A 83 -3.98 8.07 -20.66
N GLU A 84 -5.12 8.24 -19.98
CA GLU A 84 -5.15 8.62 -18.57
C GLU A 84 -4.74 7.45 -17.66
N MET A 85 -5.11 6.20 -18.00
CA MET A 85 -4.62 5.01 -17.30
C MET A 85 -3.09 4.89 -17.39
N GLU A 86 -2.53 5.05 -18.58
CA GLU A 86 -1.08 5.01 -18.81
C GLU A 86 -0.37 6.14 -18.05
N LYS A 87 -0.92 7.35 -18.07
CA LYS A 87 -0.38 8.48 -17.30
C LYS A 87 -0.36 8.19 -15.80
N ARG A 88 -1.41 7.58 -15.24
CA ARG A 88 -1.45 7.20 -13.83
C ARG A 88 -0.38 6.14 -13.50
N ARG A 89 -0.20 5.14 -14.37
CA ARG A 89 0.85 4.12 -14.23
C ARG A 89 2.25 4.75 -14.29
N ALA A 90 2.49 5.61 -15.27
CA ALA A 90 3.77 6.32 -15.42
C ALA A 90 4.08 7.17 -14.18
N GLY A 91 3.09 7.87 -13.63
CA GLY A 91 3.25 8.64 -12.40
C GLY A 91 3.60 7.79 -11.19
N LEU A 92 3.02 6.58 -11.06
CA LEU A 92 3.41 5.63 -10.01
C LEU A 92 4.85 5.14 -10.20
N VAL A 93 5.25 4.83 -11.43
CA VAL A 93 6.62 4.42 -11.75
C VAL A 93 7.62 5.53 -11.41
N GLU A 94 7.34 6.76 -11.81
CA GLU A 94 8.16 7.92 -11.46
C GLU A 94 8.27 8.08 -9.93
N PHE A 95 7.14 7.94 -9.23
CA PHE A 95 7.12 8.01 -7.77
C PHE A 95 8.00 6.95 -7.11
N VAL A 96 7.99 5.69 -7.55
CA VAL A 96 8.81 4.64 -6.90
C VAL A 96 10.32 4.84 -7.11
N HIS A 97 10.72 5.56 -8.15
CA HIS A 97 12.10 5.98 -8.39
C HIS A 97 12.45 7.34 -7.78
N SER A 98 11.47 8.04 -7.20
CA SER A 98 11.66 9.32 -6.51
C SER A 98 12.01 9.15 -5.02
N GLY A 99 12.50 10.22 -4.39
CA GLY A 99 12.83 10.25 -2.96
C GLY A 99 14.28 9.86 -2.65
N SER A 100 14.64 9.87 -1.37
CA SER A 100 15.99 9.53 -0.90
C SER A 100 15.94 8.71 0.39
N PRO A 101 16.25 7.39 0.36
CA PRO A 101 16.46 6.58 -0.85
C PRO A 101 15.17 6.45 -1.66
N PRO A 102 15.24 6.08 -2.95
CA PRO A 102 14.05 5.79 -3.74
C PRO A 102 13.26 4.62 -3.12
N TRP A 103 11.94 4.57 -3.38
CA TRP A 103 11.09 3.52 -2.81
C TRP A 103 11.53 2.10 -3.18
N THR A 104 12.14 1.93 -4.34
CA THR A 104 12.76 0.66 -4.77
C THR A 104 13.89 0.18 -3.85
N HIS A 105 14.47 1.05 -3.03
CA HIS A 105 15.58 0.75 -2.12
C HIS A 105 15.24 0.96 -0.64
N LYS A 106 14.05 1.50 -0.33
CA LYS A 106 13.60 1.70 1.05
C LYS A 106 13.47 0.37 1.77
N CYS A 107 13.91 0.34 3.01
CA CYS A 107 13.72 -0.80 3.91
C CYS A 107 12.84 -0.36 5.09
N ILE A 108 11.69 -1.01 5.26
CA ILE A 108 10.67 -0.58 6.22
C ILE A 108 10.56 -1.62 7.33
N SER A 109 10.98 -1.23 8.53
CA SER A 109 10.73 -1.99 9.76
C SER A 109 9.88 -1.15 10.72
N PRO A 110 8.57 -1.44 10.84
CA PRO A 110 7.68 -0.68 11.71
C PRO A 110 8.11 -0.79 13.17
N HIS A 111 8.27 0.35 13.84
CA HIS A 111 8.53 0.40 15.27
C HIS A 111 7.60 1.40 15.95
N MET A 112 7.23 1.12 17.20
CA MET A 112 6.39 2.02 17.98
C MET A 112 7.11 3.33 18.28
N MET A 113 6.46 4.45 17.95
CA MET A 113 6.94 5.79 18.27
C MET A 113 6.21 6.40 19.47
N LYS A 114 4.88 6.29 19.49
CA LYS A 114 4.04 6.75 20.61
C LYS A 114 2.70 6.01 20.64
N VAL A 115 2.03 6.09 21.79
CA VAL A 115 0.61 5.75 21.94
C VAL A 115 -0.17 7.06 22.05
N MET A 116 -1.28 7.18 21.34
CA MET A 116 -2.21 8.31 21.36
C MET A 116 -3.19 8.15 22.54
N ASP A 117 -3.81 9.24 22.98
CA ASP A 117 -4.72 9.23 24.14
C ASP A 117 -5.97 8.37 23.90
N ASP A 118 -6.38 8.22 22.63
CA ASP A 118 -7.46 7.34 22.21
C ASP A 118 -7.07 5.85 22.15
N GLY A 119 -5.83 5.50 22.53
CA GLY A 119 -5.30 4.14 22.54
C GLY A 119 -4.77 3.63 21.20
N ARG A 120 -4.71 4.45 20.14
CA ARG A 120 -4.02 4.09 18.89
C ARG A 120 -2.51 4.21 19.06
N THR A 121 -1.77 3.32 18.38
CA THR A 121 -0.32 3.32 18.35
C THR A 121 0.17 3.92 17.04
N VAL A 122 1.14 4.82 17.12
CA VAL A 122 1.83 5.41 15.97
C VAL A 122 3.11 4.62 15.72
N LEU A 123 3.23 4.06 14.52
CA LEU A 123 4.37 3.30 14.04
C LEU A 123 5.21 4.14 13.08
N GLY A 124 6.48 4.28 13.40
CA GLY A 124 7.49 4.89 12.53
C GLY A 124 8.01 3.87 11.52
N LEU A 125 8.38 4.35 10.35
CA LEU A 125 8.76 3.52 9.20
C LEU A 125 10.18 3.78 8.71
N HIS A 126 10.95 4.61 9.44
CA HIS A 126 12.21 5.18 8.98
C HIS A 126 13.43 4.27 9.24
N ASP A 127 13.29 3.31 10.15
CA ASP A 127 14.36 2.41 10.56
C ASP A 127 14.31 1.12 9.73
N PRO A 128 15.47 0.61 9.25
CA PRO A 128 15.54 -0.62 8.48
C PRO A 128 15.42 -1.90 9.33
N GLY A 129 15.40 -1.80 10.67
CA GLY A 129 15.33 -2.93 11.59
C GLY A 129 16.67 -3.24 12.25
N PHE A 130 16.61 -4.04 13.32
CA PHE A 130 17.80 -4.41 14.12
C PHE A 130 18.79 -5.25 13.31
N GLU A 131 18.27 -6.08 12.42
CA GLU A 131 19.00 -6.97 11.51
C GLU A 131 19.87 -6.22 10.50
N LEU A 132 19.56 -4.95 10.23
CA LEU A 132 20.30 -4.09 9.30
C LEU A 132 21.05 -2.95 10.02
N LYS A 133 21.24 -3.06 11.34
CA LYS A 133 22.06 -2.10 12.10
C LYS A 133 23.47 -2.01 11.54
N GLY A 134 23.93 -0.78 11.31
CA GLY A 134 25.25 -0.51 10.74
C GLY A 134 25.29 -0.51 9.20
N SER A 135 24.18 -0.83 8.54
CA SER A 135 24.03 -0.59 7.10
C SER A 135 23.63 0.86 6.80
N ASP A 136 23.68 1.23 5.53
CA ASP A 136 23.19 2.52 5.00
C ASP A 136 21.70 2.48 4.59
N ARG A 137 21.00 1.36 4.86
CA ARG A 137 19.58 1.17 4.56
C ARG A 137 18.73 2.14 5.36
N ARG A 138 17.72 2.72 4.71
CA ARG A 138 16.80 3.69 5.30
C ARG A 138 15.37 3.40 4.84
N GLY A 139 14.42 3.72 5.71
CA GLY A 139 13.00 3.54 5.42
C GLY A 139 12.29 4.82 4.99
N GLU A 140 11.04 4.94 5.39
CA GLU A 140 10.17 6.09 5.14
C GLU A 140 10.11 7.03 6.34
N SER A 141 10.42 8.31 6.12
CA SER A 141 10.56 9.32 7.17
C SER A 141 9.37 10.27 7.31
N GLU A 142 8.59 10.46 6.25
CA GLU A 142 7.48 11.41 6.19
C GLU A 142 6.15 10.80 6.62
N TYR A 143 5.95 9.52 6.34
CA TYR A 143 4.73 8.80 6.72
C TYR A 143 4.89 8.03 8.02
N VAL A 144 3.78 7.89 8.73
CA VAL A 144 3.60 6.97 9.86
C VAL A 144 2.36 6.13 9.64
N VAL A 145 2.33 4.94 10.23
CA VAL A 145 1.13 4.10 10.27
C VAL A 145 0.52 4.20 11.66
N VAL A 146 -0.76 4.51 11.74
CA VAL A 146 -1.53 4.55 12.98
C VAL A 146 -2.38 3.28 13.03
N VAL A 147 -2.35 2.56 14.15
CA VAL A 147 -3.02 1.27 14.32
C VAL A 147 -3.59 1.13 15.73
N ARG A 148 -4.73 0.47 15.85
CA ARG A 148 -5.25 -0.03 17.13
C ARG A 148 -4.99 -1.53 17.26
N PHE A 149 -4.18 -1.94 18.23
CA PHE A 149 -4.01 -3.36 18.53
C PHE A 149 -5.15 -3.85 19.43
N THR A 150 -5.84 -4.92 19.03
CA THR A 150 -6.88 -5.56 19.85
C THR A 150 -6.64 -7.07 19.88
N LYS A 151 -6.37 -7.62 21.07
CA LYS A 151 -6.15 -9.07 21.29
C LYS A 151 -5.15 -9.73 20.33
N GLY A 152 -4.05 -9.02 19.99
CA GLY A 152 -3.02 -9.52 19.08
C GLY A 152 -3.32 -9.32 17.59
N THR A 153 -4.48 -8.78 17.23
CA THR A 153 -4.82 -8.41 15.85
C THR A 153 -4.71 -6.91 15.64
N VAL A 154 -4.30 -6.53 14.44
CA VAL A 154 -4.24 -5.15 13.94
C VAL A 154 -5.66 -4.73 13.52
N LYS A 155 -6.22 -3.70 14.15
CA LYS A 155 -7.49 -3.05 13.77
C LYS A 155 -7.26 -1.56 13.52
N GLU A 156 -8.15 -0.92 12.76
CA GLU A 156 -8.13 0.53 12.51
C GLU A 156 -6.76 1.04 12.01
N VAL A 157 -6.29 0.49 10.89
CA VAL A 157 -5.03 0.91 10.27
C VAL A 157 -5.24 2.15 9.41
N ASN A 158 -4.38 3.14 9.56
CA ASN A 158 -4.37 4.34 8.71
C ASN A 158 -2.95 4.82 8.45
N VAL A 159 -2.75 5.57 7.37
CA VAL A 159 -1.50 6.27 7.05
C VAL A 159 -1.70 7.75 7.34
N ALA A 160 -0.73 8.36 8.01
CA ALA A 160 -0.73 9.79 8.28
C ALA A 160 0.64 10.38 8.01
N TRP A 161 0.68 11.70 7.77
CA TRP A 161 1.94 12.42 7.75
C TRP A 161 2.47 12.56 9.17
N LYS A 162 3.75 12.21 9.36
CA LYS A 162 4.46 12.37 10.63
C LYS A 162 4.35 13.79 11.16
N LYS A 163 4.51 14.79 10.29
CA LYS A 163 4.44 16.21 10.70
C LYS A 163 3.09 16.58 11.35
N ASP A 164 1.98 15.98 10.92
CA ASP A 164 0.65 16.35 11.43
C ASP A 164 0.40 15.71 12.81
N ILE A 165 0.77 14.44 12.97
CA ILE A 165 0.69 13.70 14.25
C ILE A 165 1.53 14.32 15.39
N PHE A 166 2.67 14.92 15.04
CA PHE A 166 3.60 15.51 16.00
C PHE A 166 3.43 17.03 16.19
N LYS A 167 2.67 17.72 15.32
CA LYS A 167 2.26 19.11 15.54
C LYS A 167 1.16 19.20 16.59
N GLU A 168 0.17 18.32 16.54
CA GLU A 168 -0.94 18.28 17.51
C GLU A 168 -0.44 18.13 18.96
N GLY A 169 0.59 17.32 19.19
CA GLY A 169 1.17 17.12 20.54
C GLY A 169 1.96 18.29 21.12
N ARG A 170 2.24 19.35 20.36
CA ARG A 170 2.90 20.58 20.87
C ARG A 170 1.92 21.68 21.28
N GLY A 171 0.63 21.56 20.91
CA GLY A 171 -0.40 22.55 21.22
C GLY A 171 -0.94 22.49 22.66
N GLU A 172 -0.80 21.35 23.35
CA GLU A 172 -1.45 21.13 24.65
C GLU A 172 -0.53 21.33 25.88
N ARG A 173 0.77 21.49 25.69
CA ARG A 173 1.74 21.68 26.80
C ARG A 173 2.03 23.15 27.16
N SER A 174 1.23 24.10 26.66
CA SER A 174 1.48 25.54 26.89
C SER A 174 0.53 26.20 27.89
N ASN A 175 -0.37 25.46 28.56
CA ASN A 175 -1.32 26.01 29.54
C ASN A 175 -1.32 25.24 30.87
N LEU A 176 -0.14 24.99 31.46
CA LEU A 176 0.00 24.64 32.87
C LEU A 176 1.13 25.47 33.50
#